data_AF-A0A6I4UAU0-F1
#
_entry.id   AF-A0A6I4UAU0-F1
#
_cell.length_a   1.000
_cell.length_b   1.000
_cell.length_c   1.000
_cell.angle_alpha   90.00
_cell.angle_beta   90.00
_cell.angle_gamma   90.00
#
_symmetry.space_group_name_H-M   'P 1'
#
loop_
_entity.id
_entity.type
_entity.pdbx_description
1 polymer ?
#
loop_
_entity_poly.entity_id
_entity_poly.type
_entity_poly.pdbx_seq_one_letter_code
_entity_poly.pdbx_strand_id
1 'polypeptide(L)'
;MTPFMKRMRKGTCLRPESARAILHAERYAYAARRPLNVFITMKFPKVSKSGDKPYDVFRKKFWENTRRRWNTMVKENRAFSPFDAIAVFENPPTSSKLGRRHHGPLHVHWMLRWPFRKCKRLQFFLRRQFQREFGVALPSSVRMQRVRYGPRAAAYLAKGIDAPFAKHFHIDHAPQGPIAHRRMIISRSLGPTARKRAKAAGRDPLPKKRKGYYRKFRPVDLTRLIGSVGWKALPQAAKKSSKVSKKHRPPNARSAFAMGKRKRVVNFKNSPVSIQP
;
A
#
# COMPACT_ATOMS: atom_id res chain seq x y z
N MET A 1 6.23 28.21 10.89
CA MET A 1 7.08 27.29 11.67
C MET A 1 6.29 26.03 11.98
N THR A 2 6.63 24.87 11.43
CA THR A 2 5.99 23.61 11.85
C THR A 2 6.54 23.22 13.23
N PRO A 3 5.69 22.96 14.24
CA PRO A 3 6.15 22.56 15.56
C PRO A 3 7.02 21.30 15.44
N PHE A 4 8.02 21.16 16.30
CA PHE A 4 8.91 19.99 16.34
C PHE A 4 8.10 18.70 16.48
N MET A 5 7.73 18.08 15.35
CA MET A 5 6.95 16.86 15.33
C MET A 5 7.83 15.74 15.90
N LYS A 6 7.53 15.33 17.13
CA LYS A 6 8.26 14.27 17.84
C LYS A 6 8.18 12.98 17.03
N ARG A 7 9.31 12.59 16.46
CA ARG A 7 9.42 11.36 15.66
C ARG A 7 9.24 10.14 16.55
N MET A 8 8.57 9.11 16.05
CA MET A 8 8.49 7.82 16.75
C MET A 8 9.88 7.15 16.87
N ARG A 9 10.01 6.20 17.82
CA ARG A 9 11.25 5.44 18.03
C ARG A 9 11.70 4.76 16.74
N LYS A 10 13.01 4.78 16.46
CA LYS A 10 13.57 4.08 15.29
C LYS A 10 13.24 2.58 15.39
N GLY A 11 12.82 1.98 14.29
CA GLY A 11 12.51 0.55 14.22
C GLY A 11 11.06 0.19 14.52
N THR A 12 10.22 1.08 15.04
CA THR A 12 8.77 0.82 15.24
C THR A 12 7.90 1.24 14.05
N CYS A 13 8.42 2.13 13.20
CA CYS A 13 7.73 2.69 12.04
C CYS A 13 8.66 2.80 10.81
N LEU A 14 8.06 3.10 9.66
CA LEU A 14 8.76 3.61 8.48
C LEU A 14 9.07 5.09 8.70
N ARG A 15 10.31 5.49 8.45
CA ARG A 15 10.66 6.91 8.42
C ARG A 15 10.01 7.60 7.21
N PRO A 16 9.76 8.92 7.26
CA PRO A 16 9.17 9.66 6.14
C PRO A 16 9.94 9.47 4.83
N GLU A 17 11.27 9.36 4.89
CA GLU A 17 12.14 9.13 3.74
C GLU A 17 11.92 7.74 3.12
N SER A 18 11.70 6.74 3.98
CA SER A 18 11.38 5.36 3.57
C SER A 18 10.00 5.28 2.90
N ALA A 19 8.99 5.90 3.49
CA ALA A 19 7.65 5.99 2.90
C ALA A 19 7.68 6.72 1.54
N ARG A 20 8.37 7.87 1.48
CA ARG A 20 8.61 8.60 0.23
C ARG A 20 9.28 7.72 -0.82
N ALA A 21 10.31 6.94 -0.44
CA ALA A 21 11.02 6.07 -1.37
C ALA A 21 10.11 4.97 -1.96
N ILE A 22 9.20 4.39 -1.16
CA ILE A 22 8.21 3.41 -1.62
C ILE A 22 7.27 4.05 -2.66
N LEU A 23 6.65 5.19 -2.31
CA LEU A 23 5.72 5.90 -3.19
C LEU A 23 6.39 6.33 -4.50
N HIS A 24 7.61 6.86 -4.43
CA HIS A 24 8.37 7.23 -5.62
C HIS A 24 8.77 6.03 -6.47
N ALA A 25 9.11 4.89 -5.87
CA ALA A 25 9.48 3.70 -6.62
C ALA A 25 8.30 3.16 -7.43
N GLU A 26 7.09 3.11 -6.85
CA GLU A 26 5.89 2.70 -7.58
C GLU A 26 5.52 3.71 -8.68
N ARG A 27 5.54 5.02 -8.37
CA ARG A 27 5.30 6.07 -9.38
C ARG A 27 6.29 6.01 -10.53
N TYR A 28 7.56 5.78 -10.24
CA TYR A 28 8.61 5.64 -11.26
C TYR A 28 8.40 4.38 -12.11
N ALA A 29 8.03 3.26 -11.48
CA ALA A 29 7.71 2.02 -12.19
C ALA A 29 6.51 2.23 -13.15
N TYR A 30 5.46 2.88 -12.67
CA TYR A 30 4.28 3.22 -13.47
C TYR A 30 4.64 4.12 -14.65
N ALA A 31 5.35 5.21 -14.39
CA ALA A 31 5.76 6.16 -15.41
C ALA A 31 6.67 5.53 -16.47
N ALA A 32 7.53 4.60 -16.06
CA ALA A 32 8.39 3.82 -16.96
C ALA A 32 7.66 2.69 -17.70
N ARG A 33 6.31 2.66 -17.69
CA ARG A 33 5.46 1.60 -18.28
C ARG A 33 5.78 0.19 -17.77
N ARG A 34 6.23 0.09 -16.52
CA ARG A 34 6.60 -1.16 -15.84
C ARG A 34 5.84 -1.30 -14.51
N PRO A 35 4.49 -1.28 -14.52
CA PRO A 35 3.71 -1.26 -13.30
C PRO A 35 3.95 -2.52 -12.44
N LEU A 36 4.02 -2.32 -11.13
CA LEU A 36 4.07 -3.40 -10.15
C LEU A 36 2.68 -4.01 -10.01
N ASN A 37 2.45 -5.12 -10.73
CA ASN A 37 1.12 -5.67 -10.98
C ASN A 37 0.76 -6.87 -10.09
N VAL A 38 1.70 -7.37 -9.29
CA VAL A 38 1.50 -8.49 -8.36
C VAL A 38 1.81 -8.04 -6.93
N PHE A 39 0.92 -8.38 -6.01
CA PHE A 39 1.05 -8.17 -4.57
C PHE A 39 1.14 -9.51 -3.86
N ILE A 40 2.17 -9.70 -3.04
CA ILE A 40 2.44 -10.92 -2.30
C ILE A 40 2.47 -10.57 -0.82
N THR A 41 1.79 -11.38 -0.01
CA THR A 41 1.92 -11.37 1.43
C THR A 41 2.47 -12.70 1.89
N MET A 42 3.57 -12.66 2.63
CA MET A 42 4.18 -13.83 3.24
C MET A 42 4.10 -13.71 4.76
N LYS A 43 3.64 -14.76 5.43
CA LYS A 43 3.64 -14.86 6.89
C LYS A 43 4.68 -15.89 7.30
N PHE A 44 5.74 -15.47 7.98
CA PHE A 44 6.84 -16.35 8.35
C PHE A 44 6.67 -16.88 9.77
N PRO A 45 6.90 -18.19 10.02
CA PRO A 45 7.14 -18.69 11.35
C PRO A 45 8.34 -17.97 12.00
N LYS A 46 8.46 -18.08 13.33
CA LYS A 46 9.57 -17.43 14.07
C LYS A 46 10.94 -17.95 13.65
N VAL A 47 11.03 -19.24 13.32
CA VAL A 47 12.28 -19.94 13.02
C VAL A 47 12.12 -20.75 11.74
N SER A 48 13.17 -20.81 10.92
CA SER A 48 13.26 -21.67 9.73
C SER A 48 13.89 -23.02 10.08
N LYS A 49 13.82 -24.00 9.18
CA LYS A 49 14.47 -25.31 9.37
C LYS A 49 15.99 -25.20 9.52
N SER A 50 16.62 -24.23 8.86
CA SER A 50 18.07 -23.98 8.96
C SER A 50 18.46 -23.16 10.18
N GLY A 51 17.51 -22.72 11.02
CA GLY A 51 17.76 -21.77 12.09
C GLY A 51 17.95 -20.32 11.62
N ASP A 52 17.97 -20.08 10.30
CA ASP A 52 18.07 -18.73 9.73
C ASP A 52 16.88 -17.86 10.13
N LYS A 53 17.15 -16.57 10.37
CA LYS A 53 16.11 -15.57 10.61
C LYS A 53 15.24 -15.41 9.37
N PRO A 54 13.90 -15.28 9.52
CA PRO A 54 12.99 -15.12 8.37
C PRO A 54 13.34 -13.99 7.40
N TYR A 55 13.93 -12.90 7.89
CA TYR A 55 14.45 -11.82 7.06
C TYR A 55 15.53 -12.29 6.07
N ASP A 56 16.49 -13.07 6.55
CA ASP A 56 17.60 -13.57 5.74
C ASP A 56 17.11 -14.62 4.74
N VAL A 57 16.18 -15.49 5.16
CA VAL A 57 15.53 -16.43 4.25
C VAL A 57 14.79 -15.68 3.13
N PHE A 58 14.01 -14.65 3.46
CA PHE A 58 13.35 -13.83 2.44
C PHE A 58 14.35 -13.23 1.45
N ARG A 59 15.41 -12.59 1.94
CA ARG A 59 16.41 -11.92 1.10
C ARG A 59 17.18 -12.93 0.24
N LYS A 60 17.78 -13.95 0.85
CA LYS A 60 18.70 -14.88 0.18
C LYS A 60 17.95 -15.87 -0.72
N LYS A 61 16.76 -16.33 -0.31
CA LYS A 61 16.04 -17.39 -1.01
C LYS A 61 14.88 -16.84 -1.83
N PHE A 62 13.98 -16.04 -1.27
CA PHE A 62 12.79 -15.61 -2.01
C PHE A 62 13.09 -14.50 -3.02
N TRP A 63 13.77 -13.44 -2.56
CA TRP A 63 14.09 -12.29 -3.39
C TRP A 63 15.09 -12.64 -4.49
N GLU A 64 16.24 -13.22 -4.15
CA GLU A 64 17.26 -13.56 -5.16
C GLU A 64 16.81 -14.69 -6.11
N ASN A 65 16.11 -15.73 -5.65
CA ASN A 65 15.62 -16.76 -6.59
C ASN A 65 14.55 -16.20 -7.54
N THR A 66 13.68 -15.31 -7.06
CA THR A 66 12.68 -14.68 -7.93
C THR A 66 13.33 -13.74 -8.94
N ARG A 67 14.36 -12.99 -8.51
CA ARG A 67 15.17 -12.17 -9.41
C ARG A 67 15.93 -13.01 -10.44
N ARG A 68 16.51 -14.14 -10.05
CA ARG A 68 17.18 -15.09 -10.96
C ARG A 68 16.18 -15.60 -12.01
N ARG A 69 15.00 -16.02 -11.58
CA ARG A 69 13.91 -16.45 -12.48
C ARG A 69 13.47 -15.35 -13.43
N TRP A 70 13.34 -14.11 -12.94
CA TRP A 70 13.06 -12.95 -13.79
C TRP A 70 14.12 -12.79 -14.88
N ASN A 71 15.40 -12.81 -14.50
CA ASN A 71 16.50 -12.65 -15.45
C ASN A 71 16.50 -13.78 -16.51
N THR A 72 16.25 -15.02 -16.10
CA THR A 72 16.11 -16.15 -17.03
C THR A 72 14.99 -15.91 -18.03
N MET A 73 13.79 -15.54 -17.56
CA MET A 73 12.66 -15.24 -18.45
C MET A 73 12.93 -14.09 -19.42
N VAL A 74 13.63 -13.06 -18.97
CA VAL A 74 13.96 -11.89 -19.81
C VAL A 74 15.00 -12.26 -20.87
N LYS A 75 16.02 -13.06 -20.50
CA LYS A 75 17.03 -13.59 -21.42
C LYS A 75 16.41 -14.48 -22.50
N GLU A 76 15.51 -15.38 -22.12
CA GLU A 76 14.77 -16.26 -23.06
C GLU A 76 14.00 -15.46 -24.12
N ASN A 77 13.46 -14.29 -23.76
CA ASN A 77 12.71 -13.43 -24.67
C ASN A 77 13.58 -12.42 -25.43
N ARG A 78 14.92 -12.54 -25.36
CA ARG A 78 15.89 -11.60 -25.96
C ARG A 78 15.57 -10.12 -25.65
N ALA A 79 14.98 -9.86 -24.50
CA ALA A 79 14.54 -8.53 -24.09
C ALA A 79 15.48 -7.97 -23.01
N PHE A 80 15.58 -6.64 -22.89
CA PHE A 80 16.17 -6.02 -21.71
C PHE A 80 15.07 -5.50 -20.79
N SER A 81 14.92 -6.11 -19.61
CA SER A 81 13.94 -5.65 -18.63
C SER A 81 14.43 -5.88 -17.20
N PRO A 82 14.58 -4.83 -16.38
CA PRO A 82 15.09 -4.98 -15.03
C PRO A 82 14.04 -5.62 -14.10
N PHE A 83 14.52 -6.27 -13.06
CA PHE A 83 13.68 -6.80 -11.99
C PHE A 83 13.15 -5.67 -11.10
N ASP A 84 11.83 -5.46 -11.11
CA ASP A 84 11.17 -4.36 -10.41
C ASP A 84 10.35 -4.88 -9.24
N ALA A 85 10.73 -4.48 -8.03
CA ALA A 85 10.10 -4.95 -6.81
C ALA A 85 10.28 -3.99 -5.62
N ILE A 86 9.30 -4.02 -4.71
CA ILE A 86 9.29 -3.32 -3.42
C ILE A 86 8.78 -4.30 -2.36
N ALA A 87 9.55 -4.57 -1.31
CA ALA A 87 9.13 -5.35 -0.16
C ALA A 87 9.19 -4.54 1.13
N VAL A 88 8.20 -4.72 2.01
CA VAL A 88 8.12 -4.11 3.33
C VAL A 88 7.86 -5.19 4.38
N PHE A 89 8.67 -5.18 5.42
CA PHE A 89 8.58 -6.06 6.58
C PHE A 89 7.70 -5.41 7.65
N GLU A 90 6.79 -6.20 8.22
CA GLU A 90 5.96 -5.79 9.33
C GLU A 90 5.91 -6.91 10.38
N ASN A 91 5.69 -6.51 11.62
CA ASN A 91 5.53 -7.37 12.77
C ASN A 91 4.29 -6.90 13.54
N PRO A 92 3.08 -7.12 12.98
CA PRO A 92 1.87 -6.47 13.44
C PRO A 92 1.56 -6.86 14.90
N PRO A 93 0.99 -5.95 15.69
CA PRO A 93 0.53 -6.30 17.03
C PRO A 93 -0.58 -7.35 16.93
N THR A 94 -0.42 -8.44 17.67
CA THR A 94 -1.46 -9.45 17.87
C THR A 94 -2.15 -9.19 19.21
N SER A 95 -3.48 -9.11 19.20
CA SER A 95 -4.28 -9.02 20.42
C SER A 95 -4.03 -10.27 21.27
N SER A 96 -3.47 -10.10 22.47
CA SER A 96 -3.40 -11.14 23.48
C SER A 96 -4.58 -10.98 24.44
N LYS A 97 -5.11 -12.11 24.90
CA LYS A 97 -6.17 -12.16 25.93
C LYS A 97 -5.72 -11.52 27.26
N LEU A 98 -4.42 -11.37 27.48
CA LEU A 98 -3.80 -10.93 28.74
C LEU A 98 -3.38 -9.44 28.74
N GLY A 99 -3.87 -8.62 27.80
CA GLY A 99 -3.61 -7.17 27.77
C GLY A 99 -2.19 -6.74 27.36
N ARG A 100 -1.18 -7.64 27.42
CA ARG A 100 0.17 -7.38 26.90
C ARG A 100 0.17 -7.38 25.37
N ARG A 101 0.71 -6.33 24.74
CA ARG A 101 0.89 -6.31 23.27
C ARG A 101 1.98 -7.30 22.87
N HIS A 102 1.59 -8.46 22.35
CA HIS A 102 2.51 -9.34 21.66
C HIS A 102 2.61 -8.93 20.20
N HIS A 103 3.79 -9.07 19.63
CA HIS A 103 3.99 -8.90 18.20
C HIS A 103 3.93 -10.27 17.52
N GLY A 104 3.24 -10.30 16.38
CA GLY A 104 2.98 -11.53 15.64
C GLY A 104 4.23 -12.12 14.97
N PRO A 105 4.05 -13.11 14.10
CA PRO A 105 5.10 -13.53 13.19
C PRO A 105 5.52 -12.39 12.26
N LEU A 106 6.78 -12.41 11.79
CA LEU A 106 7.25 -11.49 10.76
C LEU A 106 6.43 -11.70 9.48
N HIS A 107 5.84 -10.64 8.97
CA HIS A 107 5.22 -10.64 7.65
C HIS A 107 6.02 -9.82 6.66
N VAL A 108 5.91 -10.19 5.39
CA VAL A 108 6.42 -9.40 4.28
C VAL A 108 5.29 -9.11 3.31
N HIS A 109 5.10 -7.83 3.01
CA HIS A 109 4.30 -7.39 1.89
C HIS A 109 5.20 -6.99 0.74
N TRP A 110 4.98 -7.57 -0.43
CA TRP A 110 5.90 -7.49 -1.56
C TRP A 110 5.13 -7.22 -2.86
N MET A 111 5.42 -6.07 -3.46
CA MET A 111 4.96 -5.72 -4.79
C MET A 111 6.05 -6.03 -5.81
N LEU A 112 5.70 -6.67 -6.91
CA LEU A 112 6.62 -6.84 -8.04
C LEU A 112 5.89 -6.77 -9.39
N ARG A 113 6.69 -6.59 -10.44
CA ARG A 113 6.24 -6.79 -11.82
C ARG A 113 6.42 -8.26 -12.21
N TRP A 114 5.35 -8.90 -12.68
CA TRP A 114 5.40 -10.27 -13.18
C TRP A 114 4.37 -10.51 -14.30
N PRO A 115 4.68 -11.30 -15.35
CA PRO A 115 3.70 -11.63 -16.38
C PRO A 115 2.49 -12.39 -15.79
N PHE A 116 1.27 -11.94 -16.06
CA PHE A 116 0.06 -12.55 -15.50
C PHE A 116 -0.08 -14.04 -15.83
N ARG A 117 0.25 -14.42 -17.08
CA ARG A 117 0.26 -15.82 -17.54
C ARG A 117 1.19 -16.72 -16.72
N LYS A 118 2.24 -16.15 -16.11
CA LYS A 118 3.24 -16.87 -15.30
C LYS A 118 3.02 -16.72 -13.78
N CYS A 119 1.93 -16.09 -13.33
CA CYS A 119 1.67 -15.88 -11.91
C CYS A 119 1.39 -17.20 -11.17
N LYS A 120 0.60 -18.12 -11.74
CA LYS A 120 0.36 -19.45 -11.13
C LYS A 120 1.68 -20.18 -10.85
N ARG A 121 2.60 -20.16 -11.82
CA ARG A 121 3.93 -20.76 -11.71
C ARG A 121 4.80 -20.06 -10.64
N LEU A 122 4.74 -18.74 -10.55
CA LEU A 122 5.40 -17.99 -9.46
C LEU A 122 4.87 -18.41 -8.09
N GLN A 123 3.55 -18.46 -7.92
CA GLN A 123 2.94 -18.86 -6.65
C GLN A 123 3.34 -20.28 -6.24
N PHE A 124 3.34 -21.22 -7.19
CA PHE A 124 3.84 -22.57 -6.96
C PHE A 124 5.28 -22.57 -6.44
N PHE A 125 6.19 -21.84 -7.09
CA PHE A 125 7.58 -21.77 -6.65
C PHE A 125 7.76 -21.13 -5.28
N LEU A 126 7.01 -20.06 -4.98
CA LEU A 126 7.07 -19.41 -3.68
C LEU A 126 6.56 -20.35 -2.58
N ARG A 127 5.46 -21.07 -2.82
CA ARG A 127 4.94 -22.05 -1.86
C ARG A 127 5.90 -23.22 -1.66
N ARG A 128 6.48 -23.75 -2.75
CA ARG A 128 7.47 -24.83 -2.67
C ARG A 128 8.74 -24.40 -1.92
N GLN A 129 9.23 -23.18 -2.18
CA GLN A 129 10.35 -22.62 -1.43
C GLN A 129 9.98 -22.46 0.04
N PHE A 130 8.80 -21.93 0.34
CA PHE A 130 8.33 -21.80 1.71
C PHE A 130 8.26 -23.15 2.42
N GLN A 131 7.78 -24.19 1.74
CA GLN A 131 7.70 -25.52 2.31
C GLN A 131 9.08 -26.11 2.65
N ARG A 132 10.06 -25.86 1.77
CA ARG A 132 11.46 -26.26 2.00
C ARG A 132 12.06 -25.58 3.23
N GLU A 133 11.85 -24.28 3.38
CA GLU A 133 12.47 -23.49 4.45
C GLU A 133 11.75 -23.59 5.80
N PHE A 134 10.42 -23.83 5.81
CA PHE A 134 9.59 -23.70 7.02
C PHE A 134 8.69 -24.90 7.33
N GLY A 135 8.74 -25.97 6.54
CA GLY A 135 7.88 -27.14 6.75
C GLY A 135 6.56 -27.00 6.00
N VAL A 136 5.42 -27.09 6.66
CA VAL A 136 4.13 -27.06 5.94
C VAL A 136 3.75 -25.64 5.51
N ALA A 137 3.48 -25.45 4.22
CA ALA A 137 3.01 -24.17 3.67
C ALA A 137 1.47 -24.09 3.71
N LEU A 138 0.93 -23.61 4.84
CA LEU A 138 -0.50 -23.33 4.98
C LEU A 138 -1.00 -22.41 3.85
N PRO A 139 -2.29 -22.49 3.45
CA PRO A 139 -2.84 -21.61 2.42
C PRO A 139 -2.64 -20.11 2.69
N SER A 140 -2.59 -19.71 3.96
CA SER A 140 -2.36 -18.32 4.39
C SER A 140 -0.89 -17.89 4.44
N SER A 141 0.07 -18.82 4.30
CA SER A 141 1.50 -18.54 4.45
C SER A 141 2.05 -17.70 3.30
N VAL A 142 1.60 -17.96 2.07
CA VAL A 142 1.96 -17.18 0.88
C VAL A 142 0.68 -16.85 0.11
N ARG A 143 0.26 -15.59 0.18
CA ARG A 143 -0.90 -15.07 -0.57
C ARG A 143 -0.39 -14.19 -1.70
N MET A 144 -0.85 -14.45 -2.92
CA MET A 144 -0.49 -13.66 -4.10
C MET A 144 -1.76 -13.19 -4.79
N GLN A 145 -1.80 -11.90 -5.11
CA GLN A 145 -2.98 -11.24 -5.66
C GLN A 145 -2.59 -10.21 -6.71
N ARG A 146 -3.53 -9.88 -7.61
CA ARG A 146 -3.31 -8.86 -8.64
C ARG A 146 -3.48 -7.47 -8.05
N VAL A 147 -2.54 -6.58 -8.36
CA VAL A 147 -2.66 -5.15 -8.06
C VAL A 147 -3.56 -4.51 -9.11
N ARG A 148 -4.73 -4.01 -8.69
CA ARG A 148 -5.62 -3.21 -9.56
C ARG A 148 -5.23 -1.74 -9.56
N TYR A 149 -4.76 -1.23 -8.42
CA TYR A 149 -4.40 0.17 -8.24
C TYR A 149 -3.04 0.30 -7.53
N GLY A 150 -1.98 0.50 -8.31
CA GLY A 150 -0.59 0.61 -7.85
C GLY A 150 -0.37 1.62 -6.72
N PRO A 151 -0.82 2.89 -6.85
CA PRO A 151 -0.61 3.92 -5.83
C PRO A 151 -1.19 3.54 -4.47
N ARG A 152 -2.35 2.90 -4.48
CA ARG A 152 -3.03 2.45 -3.24
C ARG A 152 -2.32 1.25 -2.61
N ALA A 153 -1.81 0.33 -3.42
CA ALA A 153 -1.00 -0.78 -2.91
C ALA A 153 0.33 -0.27 -2.31
N ALA A 154 0.95 0.73 -2.93
CA ALA A 154 2.13 1.40 -2.37
C ALA A 154 1.82 2.19 -1.09
N ALA A 155 0.67 2.86 -1.02
CA ALA A 155 0.19 3.50 0.21
C ALA A 155 0.00 2.49 1.34
N TYR A 156 -0.57 1.32 1.02
CA TYR A 156 -0.72 0.23 1.98
C TYR A 156 0.64 -0.29 2.48
N LEU A 157 1.64 -0.46 1.59
CA LEU A 157 3.00 -0.79 2.02
C LEU A 157 3.59 0.26 2.97
N ALA A 158 3.25 1.53 2.74
CA ALA A 158 3.71 2.67 3.52
C ALA A 158 2.84 3.01 4.76
N LYS A 159 1.81 2.21 5.08
CA LYS A 159 0.87 2.44 6.21
C LYS A 159 1.59 2.64 7.55
N GLY A 160 2.74 2.00 7.74
CA GLY A 160 3.56 2.12 8.95
C GLY A 160 4.41 3.39 9.03
N ILE A 161 4.18 4.41 8.19
CA ILE A 161 4.88 5.70 8.26
C ILE A 161 4.78 6.31 9.67
N ASP A 162 5.82 7.04 10.08
CA ASP A 162 5.81 7.86 11.28
C ASP A 162 4.51 8.69 11.38
N ALA A 163 3.72 8.48 12.43
CA ALA A 163 2.31 8.87 12.50
C ALA A 163 2.10 10.38 12.29
N PRO A 164 2.96 11.27 12.83
CA PRO A 164 2.85 12.71 12.56
C PRO A 164 2.93 13.04 11.05
N PHE A 165 3.68 12.26 10.27
CA PHE A 165 3.86 12.50 8.84
C PHE A 165 2.76 11.87 7.98
N ALA A 166 1.92 10.99 8.52
CA ALA A 166 0.93 10.23 7.74
C ALA A 166 -0.02 11.15 6.93
N LYS A 167 -0.49 12.24 7.55
CA LYS A 167 -1.36 13.24 6.90
C LYS A 167 -0.68 13.93 5.71
N HIS A 168 0.61 14.25 5.83
CA HIS A 168 1.38 14.88 4.74
C HIS A 168 1.48 13.97 3.50
N PHE A 169 1.51 12.65 3.71
CA PHE A 169 1.58 11.68 2.61
C PHE A 169 0.22 11.14 2.19
N HIS A 170 -0.89 11.60 2.77
CA HIS A 170 -2.25 11.07 2.54
C HIS A 170 -2.34 9.55 2.75
N ILE A 171 -1.70 9.06 3.81
CA ILE A 171 -1.68 7.63 4.19
C ILE A 171 -2.49 7.44 5.47
N ASP A 172 -3.35 6.42 5.47
CA ASP A 172 -4.01 5.93 6.69
C ASP A 172 -2.98 5.19 7.55
N HIS A 173 -2.54 5.82 8.63
CA HIS A 173 -1.51 5.26 9.51
C HIS A 173 -2.00 3.97 10.18
N ALA A 174 -1.16 2.93 10.14
CA ALA A 174 -1.36 1.71 10.91
C ALA A 174 -0.02 1.20 11.46
N PRO A 175 0.07 0.85 12.75
CA PRO A 175 1.31 0.38 13.35
C PRO A 175 1.76 -0.95 12.72
N GLN A 176 3.02 -1.02 12.30
CA GLN A 176 3.65 -2.22 11.74
C GLN A 176 4.54 -2.96 12.75
N GLY A 177 4.55 -2.55 14.01
CA GLY A 177 5.35 -3.11 15.11
C GLY A 177 6.87 -3.06 14.91
N PRO A 178 7.65 -3.52 15.90
CA PRO A 178 9.11 -3.39 15.91
C PRO A 178 9.77 -4.35 14.92
N ILE A 179 10.73 -3.83 14.18
CA ILE A 179 11.59 -4.56 13.25
C ILE A 179 13.05 -4.18 13.56
N ALA A 180 13.87 -5.16 13.93
CA ALA A 180 15.27 -4.94 14.28
C ALA A 180 16.17 -4.66 13.06
N HIS A 181 15.74 -5.07 11.87
CA HIS A 181 16.49 -5.00 10.62
C HIS A 181 15.92 -3.94 9.66
N ARG A 182 16.40 -3.93 8.41
CA ARG A 182 15.91 -3.02 7.38
C ARG A 182 14.44 -3.34 7.03
N ARG A 183 13.54 -2.41 7.34
CA ARG A 183 12.09 -2.57 7.12
C ARG A 183 11.66 -2.65 5.65
N MET A 184 12.44 -2.15 4.71
CA MET A 184 12.04 -2.11 3.30
C MET A 184 13.18 -2.44 2.35
N ILE A 185 12.87 -3.16 1.28
CA ILE A 185 13.79 -3.45 0.18
C ILE A 185 13.15 -2.92 -1.11
N ILE A 186 13.89 -2.12 -1.86
CA ILE A 186 13.50 -1.67 -3.21
C ILE A 186 14.54 -2.19 -4.18
N SER A 187 14.10 -2.73 -5.31
CA SER A 187 15.01 -3.16 -6.36
C SER A 187 15.87 -2.00 -6.86
N ARG A 188 17.11 -2.29 -7.23
CA ARG A 188 18.07 -1.25 -7.67
C ARG A 188 17.56 -0.44 -8.87
N SER A 189 16.71 -1.02 -9.71
CA SER A 189 16.06 -0.39 -10.87
C SER A 189 15.02 0.68 -10.54
N LEU A 190 14.48 0.68 -9.31
CA LEU A 190 13.46 1.64 -8.86
C LEU A 190 14.00 2.61 -7.79
N GLY A 191 15.20 2.32 -7.28
CA GLY A 191 15.83 3.08 -6.20
C GLY A 191 16.27 4.49 -6.61
N PRO A 192 16.67 5.34 -5.63
CA PRO A 192 17.10 6.71 -5.88
C PRO A 192 18.20 6.83 -6.94
N THR A 193 19.18 5.93 -6.94
CA THR A 193 20.29 5.93 -7.91
C THR A 193 19.82 5.71 -9.34
N ALA A 194 18.91 4.76 -9.59
CA ALA A 194 18.37 4.54 -10.93
C ALA A 194 17.59 5.75 -11.43
N ARG A 195 16.84 6.42 -10.54
CA ARG A 195 16.13 7.66 -10.89
C ARG A 195 17.08 8.81 -11.17
N LYS A 196 18.14 8.98 -10.38
CA LYS A 196 19.18 10.01 -10.61
C LYS A 196 19.85 9.79 -11.97
N ARG A 197 20.19 8.54 -12.31
CA ARG A 197 20.75 8.18 -13.62
C ARG A 197 19.79 8.47 -14.77
N ALA A 198 18.51 8.09 -14.64
CA ALA A 198 17.50 8.38 -15.65
C ALA A 198 17.34 9.90 -15.87
N LYS A 199 17.32 10.69 -14.79
CA LYS A 199 17.27 12.16 -14.85
C LYS A 199 18.50 12.76 -15.54
N ALA A 200 19.70 12.32 -15.17
CA ALA A 200 20.94 12.78 -15.80
C ALA A 200 21.00 12.45 -17.29
N ALA A 201 20.45 11.31 -17.70
CA ALA A 201 20.38 10.90 -19.10
C ALA A 201 19.21 11.55 -19.89
N GLY A 202 18.45 12.48 -19.29
CA GLY A 202 17.26 13.06 -19.92
C GLY A 202 16.09 12.09 -20.14
N ARG A 203 16.16 10.89 -19.55
CA ARG A 203 15.18 9.80 -19.67
C ARG A 203 14.33 9.62 -18.42
N ASP A 204 14.12 10.67 -17.63
CA ASP A 204 13.25 10.59 -16.45
C ASP A 204 11.80 10.39 -16.91
N PRO A 205 11.18 9.23 -16.64
CA PRO A 205 9.80 9.00 -17.04
C PRO A 205 8.81 9.84 -16.21
N LEU A 206 9.23 10.42 -15.08
CA LEU A 206 8.35 11.20 -14.23
C LEU A 206 7.97 12.53 -14.90
N PRO A 207 6.69 12.91 -14.91
CA PRO A 207 6.27 14.17 -15.52
C PRO A 207 6.85 15.37 -14.75
N LYS A 208 7.34 16.37 -15.50
CA LYS A 208 7.89 17.64 -14.96
C LYS A 208 6.87 18.37 -14.06
N LYS A 209 5.58 18.32 -14.41
CA LYS A 209 4.47 18.86 -13.59
C LYS A 209 3.77 17.75 -12.81
N ARG A 210 3.56 17.95 -11.49
CA ARG A 210 2.84 17.02 -10.60
C ARG A 210 1.31 17.05 -10.87
N LYS A 211 0.84 16.76 -12.09
CA LYS A 211 -0.62 16.66 -12.32
C LYS A 211 -1.17 15.33 -11.78
N GLY A 212 -2.17 15.42 -10.89
CA GLY A 212 -3.24 14.43 -10.67
C GLY A 212 -2.91 13.05 -10.06
N TYR A 213 -1.66 12.58 -10.04
CA TYR A 213 -1.35 11.20 -9.62
C TYR A 213 -1.85 10.86 -8.20
N TYR A 214 -1.84 11.85 -7.30
CA TYR A 214 -2.28 11.71 -5.91
C TYR A 214 -3.75 12.10 -5.65
N ARG A 215 -4.48 12.64 -6.63
CA ARG A 215 -5.91 13.01 -6.45
C ARG A 215 -6.84 11.80 -6.24
N LYS A 216 -6.32 10.57 -6.35
CA LYS A 216 -7.07 9.29 -6.27
C LYS A 216 -6.84 8.48 -4.98
N PHE A 217 -6.13 9.03 -3.99
CA PHE A 217 -5.95 8.43 -2.66
C PHE A 217 -7.25 8.64 -1.85
N ARG A 218 -8.26 7.79 -2.09
CA ARG A 218 -9.45 7.63 -1.22
C ARG A 218 -9.14 6.57 -0.14
N PRO A 219 -9.79 6.62 1.03
CA PRO A 219 -9.59 5.66 2.12
C PRO A 219 -9.75 4.20 1.66
N VAL A 220 -8.93 3.33 2.24
CA VAL A 220 -8.66 1.98 1.72
C VAL A 220 -9.63 0.94 2.28
N ASP A 221 -10.42 0.32 1.40
CA ASP A 221 -10.96 -1.02 1.63
C ASP A 221 -10.06 -2.06 0.93
N LEU A 222 -9.31 -2.81 1.73
CA LEU A 222 -8.38 -3.85 1.28
C LEU A 222 -9.04 -4.94 0.46
N THR A 223 -10.31 -5.25 0.72
CA THR A 223 -11.03 -6.32 0.01
C THR A 223 -11.33 -5.96 -1.44
N ARG A 224 -11.52 -4.67 -1.75
CA ARG A 224 -11.76 -4.18 -3.12
C ARG A 224 -10.49 -3.95 -3.93
N LEU A 225 -9.37 -3.66 -3.27
CA LEU A 225 -8.09 -3.32 -3.94
C LEU A 225 -7.42 -4.52 -4.61
N ILE A 226 -7.73 -5.69 -4.08
CA ILE A 226 -7.06 -6.95 -4.28
C ILE A 226 -8.08 -7.88 -4.92
N GLY A 227 -8.01 -8.06 -6.25
CA GLY A 227 -8.89 -9.02 -6.91
C GLY A 227 -8.60 -10.43 -6.39
N SER A 228 -9.56 -11.04 -5.72
CA SER A 228 -9.54 -12.45 -5.37
C SER A 228 -9.47 -13.26 -6.66
N VAL A 229 -8.31 -13.85 -6.95
CA VAL A 229 -8.21 -14.92 -7.94
C VAL A 229 -8.74 -16.17 -7.24
N GLY A 230 -10.06 -16.35 -7.31
CA GLY A 230 -10.82 -17.37 -6.60
C GLY A 230 -10.89 -17.15 -5.10
N TRP A 231 -11.91 -17.73 -4.47
CA TRP A 231 -12.14 -17.87 -3.02
C TRP A 231 -12.96 -16.75 -2.37
N LYS A 232 -14.14 -17.18 -1.88
CA LYS A 232 -15.14 -16.45 -1.11
C LYS A 232 -14.51 -15.87 0.16
N ALA A 233 -14.79 -14.60 0.43
CA ALA A 233 -14.35 -13.92 1.64
C ALA A 233 -14.97 -14.60 2.88
N LEU A 234 -14.16 -14.79 3.93
CA LEU A 234 -14.69 -15.04 5.28
C LEU A 234 -15.52 -13.83 5.69
N PRO A 235 -16.71 -14.03 6.30
CA PRO A 235 -17.57 -12.94 6.71
C PRO A 235 -16.86 -12.12 7.79
N GLN A 236 -16.70 -10.82 7.54
CA GLN A 236 -16.36 -9.89 8.60
C GLN A 236 -17.54 -9.85 9.57
N ALA A 237 -17.27 -10.07 10.85
CA ALA A 237 -18.24 -9.91 11.92
C ALA A 237 -18.95 -8.57 11.75
N ALA A 238 -20.27 -8.63 11.59
CA ALA A 238 -21.13 -7.47 11.46
C ALA A 238 -20.85 -6.51 12.61
N LYS A 239 -20.48 -5.27 12.29
CA LYS A 239 -20.55 -4.18 13.26
C LYS A 239 -22.02 -4.07 13.66
N LYS A 240 -22.36 -4.52 14.87
CA LYS A 240 -23.63 -4.18 15.51
C LYS A 240 -23.69 -2.65 15.57
N SER A 241 -24.50 -2.07 14.68
CA SER A 241 -25.01 -0.72 14.81
C SER A 241 -25.78 -0.69 16.12
N SER A 242 -25.24 -0.01 17.13
CA SER A 242 -26.00 0.40 18.29
C SER A 242 -27.00 1.46 17.81
N LYS A 243 -28.25 1.03 17.62
CA LYS A 243 -29.40 1.95 17.60
C LYS A 243 -29.44 2.63 18.96
N VAL A 244 -28.91 3.85 19.05
CA VAL A 244 -29.22 4.73 20.18
C VAL A 244 -30.66 5.20 19.99
N SER A 245 -31.49 4.72 20.92
CA SER A 245 -32.90 5.04 21.11
C SER A 245 -33.13 6.55 21.12
N LYS A 246 -33.98 7.05 20.21
CA LYS A 246 -34.64 8.35 20.37
C LYS A 246 -35.83 8.17 21.32
N LYS A 247 -35.58 8.24 22.63
CA LYS A 247 -36.61 8.49 23.64
C LYS A 247 -36.02 9.39 24.72
N HIS A 248 -36.30 10.68 24.59
CA HIS A 248 -36.60 11.65 25.64
C HIS A 248 -36.40 13.07 25.08
N ARG A 249 -37.51 13.72 24.72
CA ARG A 249 -37.62 15.18 24.62
C ARG A 249 -38.51 15.59 25.80
N PRO A 250 -38.08 16.48 26.69
CA PRO A 250 -39.03 17.18 27.57
C PRO A 250 -39.78 18.25 26.75
N PRO A 251 -41.06 18.50 27.05
CA PRO A 251 -41.82 19.58 26.44
C PRO A 251 -41.51 20.91 27.15
N ASN A 252 -41.79 22.02 26.44
CA ASN A 252 -41.88 23.39 26.94
C ASN A 252 -40.59 24.19 27.16
N ALA A 253 -40.26 25.02 26.16
CA ALA A 253 -39.96 26.42 26.40
C ALA A 253 -40.44 27.24 25.18
N ARG A 254 -41.25 28.26 25.45
CA ARG A 254 -41.98 29.11 24.50
C ARG A 254 -41.07 30.12 23.80
N SER A 255 -41.51 30.46 22.59
CA SER A 255 -41.31 31.66 21.76
C SER A 255 -40.55 32.86 22.30
N ALA A 256 -39.74 33.49 21.43
CA ALA A 256 -39.91 34.90 21.03
C ALA A 256 -39.06 35.24 19.79
N PHE A 257 -39.53 36.22 19.03
CA PHE A 257 -38.95 36.85 17.84
C PHE A 257 -39.08 36.15 16.48
N ALA A 258 -40.29 36.29 15.94
CA ALA A 258 -40.52 36.51 14.52
C ALA A 258 -40.36 38.00 14.17
N MET A 259 -39.56 38.31 13.15
CA MET A 259 -39.74 39.39 12.16
C MET A 259 -38.75 39.02 11.04
N GLY A 260 -39.11 38.73 9.78
CA GLY A 260 -40.18 39.28 8.98
C GLY A 260 -39.57 40.26 7.98
N LYS A 261 -39.25 39.81 6.75
CA LYS A 261 -39.48 40.57 5.50
C LYS A 261 -39.24 39.71 4.25
N ARG A 262 -40.15 39.91 3.30
CA ARG A 262 -40.47 39.11 2.12
C ARG A 262 -39.67 39.54 0.87
N LYS A 263 -39.46 38.55 0.00
CA LYS A 263 -39.50 38.53 -1.49
C LYS A 263 -39.20 39.81 -2.29
N ARG A 264 -38.34 39.67 -3.31
CA ARG A 264 -38.74 39.92 -4.71
C ARG A 264 -37.95 39.05 -5.69
N VAL A 265 -38.71 38.36 -6.53
CA VAL A 265 -38.31 37.69 -7.76
C VAL A 265 -38.53 38.71 -8.87
N VAL A 266 -37.56 38.89 -9.77
CA VAL A 266 -37.83 39.38 -11.13
C VAL A 266 -36.96 38.60 -12.10
N ASN A 267 -37.63 37.82 -12.95
CA ASN A 267 -37.12 37.27 -14.19
C ASN A 267 -37.17 38.37 -15.26
N PHE A 268 -36.13 38.48 -16.09
CA PHE A 268 -36.29 38.98 -17.45
C PHE A 268 -35.57 38.04 -18.42
N LYS A 269 -36.38 37.41 -19.28
CA LYS A 269 -35.94 36.88 -20.58
C LYS A 269 -35.84 38.07 -21.54
N ASN A 270 -34.82 38.09 -22.39
CA ASN A 270 -34.97 38.22 -23.84
C ASN A 270 -33.61 38.06 -24.53
N SER A 271 -33.63 37.31 -25.62
CA SER A 271 -32.50 36.88 -26.46
C SER A 271 -32.21 37.93 -27.58
N PRO A 272 -31.51 37.58 -28.68
CA PRO A 272 -30.16 38.04 -29.04
C PRO A 272 -30.14 39.07 -30.20
N VAL A 273 -29.03 39.77 -30.40
CA VAL A 273 -28.72 40.42 -31.69
C VAL A 273 -27.22 40.27 -32.00
N SER A 274 -26.97 39.67 -33.16
CA SER A 274 -25.71 39.60 -33.91
C SER A 274 -25.36 40.93 -34.56
N ILE A 275 -24.07 41.19 -34.82
CA ILE A 275 -23.48 41.53 -36.14
C ILE A 275 -22.09 42.16 -35.92
N GLN A 276 -21.10 41.63 -36.65
CA GLN A 276 -19.72 42.12 -36.80
C GLN A 276 -19.70 43.44 -37.62
N PRO A 277 -18.58 44.19 -37.65
CA PRO A 277 -17.41 43.81 -38.45
C PRO A 277 -16.19 43.38 -37.62
#